data_AF-A0A1V6C2X6-F1
#
_entry.id   AF-A0A1V6C2X6-F1
#
_cell.length_a   1.000
_cell.length_b   1.000
_cell.length_c   1.000
_cell.angle_alpha   90.00
_cell.angle_beta   90.00
_cell.angle_gamma   90.00
#
_symmetry.space_group_name_H-M   'P 1'
#
loop_
_entity.id
_entity.type
_entity.pdbx_description
1 polymer ?
#
loop_
_entity_poly.entity_id
_entity_poly.type
_entity_poly.pdbx_seq_one_letter_code
_entity_poly.pdbx_strand_id
1 'polypeptide(L)'
;MDFTSLLLDWYNVNQRDLPWKKNKDPYTIWVSEVILQQTRVEQGTHYFKRFLEAFPTIVHLAQAREDDVLKLWQGLGYYSRARNMHKAAKRLMEEYNGTFPADVTLLRSLDGIGDYTAAAVASFAFGLPVAALDGNGYRILARYFGIDLKVGTSRAKKFFSGLAESLLPTHDSASFNQAMMDFGSLVCTPRPACSVCPLAKTCIACQKGLTDKLPFKQEKNVSRIRHFNYLDIEFGKSTFLRQRTGKDIWKGLYEFPLIETPQKSGFQELEQTEEFVRLLGSSACTMVGSVEVSPHKLTHQIIYPVFFKIRLFDSAPGLDKEYIQIDRQDMHRYAISRLTEKYLDFLPNFAGL
;
A
#
# COMPACT_ATOMS: atom_id res chain seq x y z
N MET A 1 -27.43 -19.04 -20.91
CA MET A 1 -27.14 -17.86 -20.08
C MET A 1 -25.82 -17.29 -20.54
N ASP A 2 -25.73 -15.97 -20.67
CA ASP A 2 -24.48 -15.29 -20.98
C ASP A 2 -23.58 -15.16 -19.73
N PHE A 3 -22.36 -14.66 -19.94
CA PHE A 3 -21.35 -14.48 -18.88
C PHE A 3 -21.88 -13.64 -17.71
N THR A 4 -22.51 -12.51 -18.02
CA THR A 4 -22.96 -11.52 -17.04
C THR A 4 -24.06 -12.10 -16.15
N SER A 5 -25.05 -12.78 -16.73
CA SER A 5 -26.13 -13.41 -15.98
C SER A 5 -25.61 -14.46 -14.99
N LEU A 6 -24.73 -15.36 -15.45
CA LEU A 6 -24.15 -16.41 -14.59
C LEU A 6 -23.31 -15.84 -13.44
N LEU A 7 -22.60 -14.75 -13.69
CA LEU A 7 -21.80 -14.07 -12.68
C LEU A 7 -22.68 -13.40 -11.62
N LEU A 8 -23.74 -12.71 -12.05
CA LEU A 8 -24.68 -12.04 -11.13
C LEU A 8 -25.50 -13.03 -10.32
N ASP A 9 -25.97 -14.13 -10.93
CA ASP A 9 -26.67 -15.21 -10.23
C ASP A 9 -25.79 -15.81 -9.12
N TRP A 10 -24.50 -16.03 -9.43
CA TRP A 10 -23.54 -16.46 -8.42
C TRP A 10 -23.36 -15.42 -7.31
N TYR A 11 -23.25 -14.14 -7.67
CA TYR A 11 -23.05 -13.06 -6.71
C TYR A 11 -24.21 -12.89 -5.73
N ASN A 12 -25.45 -13.00 -6.22
CA ASN A 12 -26.66 -12.90 -5.42
C ASN A 12 -26.68 -13.88 -4.23
N VAL A 13 -26.04 -15.04 -4.38
CA VAL A 13 -25.97 -16.09 -3.35
C VAL A 13 -24.66 -16.03 -2.55
N ASN A 14 -23.55 -15.63 -3.18
CA ASN A 14 -22.19 -15.79 -2.63
C ASN A 14 -21.47 -14.48 -2.28
N GLN A 15 -22.15 -13.33 -2.40
CA GLN A 15 -21.56 -12.05 -2.06
C GLN A 15 -21.05 -12.02 -0.61
N ARG A 16 -19.92 -11.35 -0.41
CA ARG A 16 -19.32 -11.23 0.91
C ARG A 16 -19.96 -10.11 1.70
N ASP A 17 -20.27 -10.39 2.96
CA ASP A 17 -20.65 -9.35 3.92
C ASP A 17 -19.41 -8.55 4.37
N LEU A 18 -19.19 -7.40 3.75
CA LEU A 18 -18.07 -6.51 4.04
C LEU A 18 -18.57 -5.13 4.48
N PRO A 19 -17.94 -4.49 5.50
CA PRO A 19 -18.44 -3.24 6.07
C PRO A 19 -18.66 -2.12 5.05
N TRP A 20 -17.78 -1.98 4.06
CA TRP A 20 -17.87 -0.94 3.03
C TRP A 20 -18.93 -1.22 1.96
N LYS A 21 -19.36 -2.49 1.75
CA LYS A 21 -20.38 -2.81 0.75
C LYS A 21 -21.78 -2.38 1.15
N LYS A 22 -22.03 -2.20 2.45
CA LYS A 22 -23.33 -1.77 3.00
C LYS A 22 -23.55 -0.25 2.89
N ASN A 23 -22.52 0.51 2.57
CA ASN A 23 -22.57 1.97 2.53
C ASN A 23 -22.49 2.48 1.08
N LYS A 24 -23.27 3.52 0.75
CA LYS A 24 -23.21 4.24 -0.53
C LYS A 24 -22.49 5.59 -0.43
N ASP A 25 -22.03 5.97 0.76
CA ASP A 25 -21.23 7.16 0.97
C ASP A 25 -19.91 7.09 0.16
N PRO A 26 -19.67 8.04 -0.77
CA PRO A 26 -18.47 8.03 -1.61
C PRO A 26 -17.19 8.15 -0.79
N TYR A 27 -17.20 8.83 0.36
CA TYR A 27 -16.03 8.92 1.23
C TYR A 27 -15.65 7.55 1.79
N THR A 28 -16.61 6.86 2.40
CA THR A 28 -16.43 5.51 2.95
C THR A 28 -15.97 4.51 1.87
N ILE A 29 -16.61 4.53 0.70
CA ILE A 29 -16.24 3.66 -0.42
C ILE A 29 -14.79 3.96 -0.84
N TRP A 30 -14.46 5.22 -1.09
CA TRP A 30 -13.12 5.64 -1.50
C TRP A 30 -12.03 5.23 -0.50
N VAL A 31 -12.28 5.42 0.80
CA VAL A 31 -11.36 4.98 1.87
C VAL A 31 -11.10 3.48 1.77
N SER A 32 -12.16 2.67 1.61
CA SER A 32 -12.03 1.22 1.48
C SER A 32 -11.23 0.82 0.23
N GLU A 33 -11.54 1.42 -0.93
CA GLU A 33 -10.87 1.13 -2.19
C GLU A 33 -9.38 1.45 -2.12
N VAL A 34 -8.98 2.60 -1.55
CA VAL A 34 -7.57 2.95 -1.42
C VAL A 34 -6.86 2.06 -0.39
N ILE A 35 -7.49 1.71 0.74
CA ILE A 35 -6.92 0.79 1.74
C ILE A 35 -6.70 -0.60 1.14
N LEU A 36 -7.65 -1.11 0.36
CA LEU A 36 -7.62 -2.47 -0.20
C LEU A 36 -6.70 -2.62 -1.42
N GLN A 37 -6.19 -1.53 -2.00
CA GLN A 37 -5.15 -1.59 -3.02
C GLN A 37 -3.95 -2.42 -2.53
N GLN A 38 -3.71 -3.57 -3.16
CA GLN A 38 -2.63 -4.49 -2.81
C GLN A 38 -2.60 -4.93 -1.34
N THR A 39 -3.76 -4.91 -0.67
CA THR A 39 -3.91 -5.27 0.74
C THR A 39 -4.97 -6.36 0.86
N ARG A 40 -4.70 -7.38 1.67
CA ARG A 40 -5.70 -8.45 1.91
C ARG A 40 -6.89 -7.90 2.67
N VAL A 41 -8.08 -8.41 2.38
CA VAL A 41 -9.33 -7.90 2.97
C VAL A 41 -9.35 -7.99 4.50
N GLU A 42 -8.85 -9.07 5.08
CA GLU A 42 -8.79 -9.23 6.54
C GLU A 42 -7.98 -8.10 7.20
N GLN A 43 -6.75 -7.86 6.75
CA GLN A 43 -5.92 -6.76 7.22
C GLN A 43 -6.58 -5.40 6.93
N GLY A 44 -7.07 -5.21 5.70
CA GLY A 44 -7.71 -3.96 5.29
C GLY A 44 -8.93 -3.60 6.13
N THR A 45 -9.69 -4.59 6.60
CA THR A 45 -10.89 -4.37 7.43
C THR A 45 -10.54 -3.72 8.76
N HIS A 46 -9.47 -4.16 9.42
CA HIS A 46 -9.02 -3.56 10.67
C HIS A 46 -8.56 -2.11 10.48
N TYR A 47 -7.79 -1.84 9.43
CA TYR A 47 -7.34 -0.48 9.11
C TYR A 47 -8.49 0.43 8.72
N PHE A 48 -9.43 -0.06 7.91
CA PHE A 48 -10.62 0.68 7.50
C PHE A 48 -11.44 1.16 8.70
N LYS A 49 -11.72 0.27 9.66
CA LYS A 49 -12.48 0.62 10.87
C LYS A 49 -11.78 1.70 11.69
N ARG A 50 -10.50 1.50 12.01
CA ARG A 50 -9.70 2.49 12.78
C ARG A 50 -9.56 3.83 12.05
N PHE A 51 -9.44 3.79 10.73
CA PHE A 51 -9.31 5.01 9.93
C PHE A 51 -10.59 5.83 9.93
N LEU A 52 -11.76 5.20 9.78
CA LEU A 52 -13.05 5.90 9.86
C LEU A 52 -13.44 6.30 11.28
N GLU A 53 -12.95 5.61 12.30
CA GLU A 53 -13.10 6.06 13.69
C GLU A 53 -12.34 7.36 13.95
N ALA A 54 -11.09 7.45 13.47
CA ALA A 54 -10.27 8.65 13.62
C ALA A 54 -10.67 9.79 12.66
N PHE A 55 -11.09 9.45 11.44
CA PHE A 55 -11.53 10.39 10.41
C PHE A 55 -12.92 9.98 9.88
N PRO A 56 -14.01 10.33 10.59
CA PRO A 56 -15.35 9.90 10.20
C PRO A 56 -15.86 10.51 8.91
N THR A 57 -15.33 11.67 8.51
CA THR A 57 -15.73 12.38 7.30
C THR A 57 -14.52 12.95 6.56
N ILE A 58 -14.73 13.33 5.30
CA ILE A 58 -13.71 14.00 4.49
C ILE A 58 -13.14 15.27 5.15
N VAL A 59 -13.95 16.00 5.93
CA VAL A 59 -13.54 17.20 6.66
C VAL A 59 -12.46 16.85 7.69
N HIS A 60 -12.70 15.80 8.48
CA HIS A 60 -11.74 15.34 9.49
C HIS A 60 -10.42 14.92 8.83
N LEU A 61 -10.48 14.18 7.72
CA LEU A 61 -9.29 13.76 7.00
C LEU A 61 -8.53 14.95 6.39
N ALA A 62 -9.23 15.93 5.81
CA ALA A 62 -8.61 17.09 5.18
C ALA A 62 -7.94 18.05 6.20
N GLN A 63 -8.51 18.14 7.41
CA GLN A 63 -7.98 18.97 8.50
C GLN A 63 -6.85 18.30 9.30
N ALA A 64 -6.67 16.99 9.15
CA ALA A 64 -5.63 16.24 9.85
C ALA A 64 -4.22 16.70 9.47
N ARG A 65 -3.25 16.47 10.37
CA ARG A 65 -1.84 16.60 10.00
C ARG A 65 -1.43 15.36 9.20
N GLU A 66 -0.52 15.53 8.24
CA GLU A 66 -0.03 14.40 7.44
C GLU A 66 0.57 13.29 8.33
N ASP A 67 1.27 13.66 9.40
CA ASP A 67 1.85 12.71 10.35
C ASP A 67 0.80 11.84 11.04
N ASP A 68 -0.36 12.41 11.39
CA ASP A 68 -1.44 11.66 12.04
C ASP A 68 -2.05 10.64 11.05
N VAL A 69 -2.21 11.03 9.79
CA VAL A 69 -2.67 10.14 8.71
C VAL A 69 -1.65 9.02 8.47
N LEU A 70 -0.36 9.35 8.36
CA LEU A 70 0.71 8.37 8.16
C LEU A 70 0.85 7.43 9.35
N LYS A 71 0.60 7.92 10.57
CA LYS A 71 0.63 7.12 11.79
C LYS A 71 -0.49 6.09 11.81
N LEU A 72 -1.70 6.46 11.43
CA LEU A 72 -2.82 5.52 11.29
C LEU A 72 -2.59 4.53 10.14
N TRP A 73 -1.87 4.94 9.10
CA TRP A 73 -1.48 4.08 7.97
C TRP A 73 -0.30 3.15 8.25
N GLN A 74 0.40 3.35 9.38
CA GLN A 74 1.60 2.60 9.74
C GLN A 74 1.36 1.08 9.69
N GLY A 75 2.22 0.37 8.96
CA GLY A 75 2.14 -1.08 8.76
C GLY A 75 1.35 -1.53 7.53
N LEU A 76 0.54 -0.66 6.91
CA LEU A 76 -0.24 -1.02 5.71
C LEU A 76 0.59 -1.02 4.42
N GLY A 77 1.74 -0.34 4.43
CA GLY A 77 2.62 -0.22 3.26
C GLY A 77 2.07 0.73 2.18
N TYR A 78 2.89 0.98 1.15
CA TYR A 78 2.57 1.91 0.06
C TYR A 78 2.06 3.28 0.56
N TYR A 79 2.85 3.95 1.41
CA TYR A 79 2.49 5.21 2.09
C TYR A 79 2.18 6.38 1.15
N SER A 80 2.55 6.30 -0.13
CA SER A 80 2.07 7.25 -1.12
C SER A 80 0.55 7.27 -1.24
N ARG A 81 -0.13 6.14 -0.98
CA ARG A 81 -1.59 6.06 -0.94
C ARG A 81 -2.17 6.99 0.13
N ALA A 82 -1.68 6.93 1.35
CA ALA A 82 -2.10 7.80 2.45
C ALA A 82 -1.90 9.29 2.14
N ARG A 83 -0.72 9.64 1.63
CA ARG A 83 -0.40 11.04 1.29
C ARG A 83 -1.27 11.56 0.15
N ASN A 84 -1.44 10.77 -0.90
CA ASN A 84 -2.29 11.16 -2.02
C ASN A 84 -3.76 11.24 -1.60
N MET A 85 -4.23 10.30 -0.76
CA MET A 85 -5.56 10.36 -0.15
C MET A 85 -5.75 11.67 0.63
N HIS A 86 -4.79 12.03 1.48
CA HIS A 86 -4.85 13.27 2.25
C HIS A 86 -4.86 14.53 1.35
N LYS A 87 -4.04 14.56 0.29
CA LYS A 87 -4.05 15.63 -0.70
C LYS A 87 -5.39 15.74 -1.45
N ALA A 88 -5.92 14.61 -1.90
CA ALA A 88 -7.23 14.55 -2.55
C ALA A 88 -8.34 15.01 -1.61
N ALA A 89 -8.28 14.69 -0.31
CA ALA A 89 -9.23 15.17 0.68
C ALA A 89 -9.20 16.70 0.83
N LYS A 90 -8.01 17.29 0.91
CA LYS A 90 -7.84 18.75 0.93
C LYS A 90 -8.38 19.41 -0.34
N ARG A 91 -8.03 18.85 -1.50
CA ARG A 91 -8.52 19.35 -2.78
C ARG A 91 -10.04 19.25 -2.92
N LEU A 92 -10.66 18.17 -2.41
CA LEU A 92 -12.11 18.05 -2.36
C LEU A 92 -12.77 19.12 -1.47
N MET A 93 -12.15 19.47 -0.34
CA MET A 93 -12.62 20.57 0.50
C MET A 93 -12.50 21.92 -0.20
N GLU A 94 -11.38 22.18 -0.88
CA GLU A 94 -11.08 23.46 -1.54
C GLU A 94 -11.88 23.68 -2.83
N GLU A 95 -11.98 22.67 -3.70
CA GLU A 95 -12.58 22.79 -5.04
C GLU A 95 -14.04 22.33 -5.10
N TYR A 96 -14.47 21.45 -4.20
CA TYR A 96 -15.78 20.77 -4.27
C TYR A 96 -16.59 20.84 -2.97
N ASN A 97 -16.23 21.73 -2.03
CA ASN A 97 -16.90 21.89 -0.72
C ASN A 97 -17.08 20.56 0.04
N GLY A 98 -16.10 19.66 -0.06
CA GLY A 98 -16.13 18.35 0.59
C GLY A 98 -17.03 17.32 -0.08
N THR A 99 -17.57 17.60 -1.28
CA THR A 99 -18.43 16.67 -2.00
C THR A 99 -17.66 15.94 -3.10
N PHE A 100 -17.81 14.62 -3.19
CA PHE A 100 -17.24 13.86 -4.30
C PHE A 100 -18.04 14.14 -5.60
N PRO A 101 -17.38 14.44 -6.73
CA PRO A 101 -18.07 14.63 -7.99
C PRO A 101 -18.60 13.29 -8.52
N ALA A 102 -19.85 13.28 -8.98
CA ALA A 102 -20.46 12.16 -9.70
C ALA A 102 -19.98 12.12 -11.18
N ASP A 103 -18.67 12.18 -11.40
CA ASP A 103 -18.04 12.18 -12.72
C ASP A 103 -16.69 11.44 -12.66
N VAL A 104 -16.51 10.43 -13.50
CA VAL A 104 -15.31 9.57 -13.52
C VAL A 104 -14.05 10.35 -13.89
N THR A 105 -14.16 11.33 -14.79
CA THR A 105 -13.03 12.16 -15.23
C THR A 105 -12.56 13.07 -14.11
N LEU A 106 -13.50 13.70 -13.38
CA LEU A 106 -13.19 14.53 -12.22
C LEU A 106 -12.62 13.71 -11.08
N LEU A 107 -13.22 12.56 -10.76
CA LEU A 107 -12.70 11.63 -9.75
C LEU A 107 -11.26 11.20 -10.07
N ARG A 108 -10.99 10.81 -11.31
CA ARG A 108 -9.64 10.42 -11.77
C ARG A 108 -8.62 11.56 -11.71
N SER A 109 -9.07 12.81 -11.72
CA SER A 109 -8.16 13.96 -11.64
C SER A 109 -7.58 14.16 -10.23
N LEU A 110 -8.18 13.55 -9.20
CA LEU A 110 -7.75 13.68 -7.81
C LEU A 110 -6.50 12.85 -7.50
N ASP A 111 -5.66 13.34 -6.58
CA ASP A 111 -4.41 12.68 -6.19
C ASP A 111 -4.62 11.23 -5.77
N GLY A 112 -3.90 10.31 -6.42
CA GLY A 112 -3.93 8.88 -6.09
C GLY A 112 -5.18 8.13 -6.52
N ILE A 113 -6.13 8.78 -7.20
CA ILE A 113 -7.29 8.12 -7.80
C ILE A 113 -6.97 7.76 -9.26
N GLY A 114 -6.65 6.47 -9.50
CA GLY A 114 -6.47 5.93 -10.84
C GLY A 114 -7.80 5.50 -11.49
N ASP A 115 -7.75 5.03 -12.74
CA ASP A 115 -8.95 4.61 -13.50
C ASP A 115 -9.84 3.62 -12.73
N TYR A 116 -9.22 2.63 -12.07
CA TYR A 116 -9.95 1.64 -11.27
C TYR A 116 -10.74 2.31 -10.13
N THR A 117 -10.08 3.15 -9.32
CA THR A 117 -10.69 3.77 -8.14
C THR A 117 -11.74 4.80 -8.54
N ALA A 118 -11.51 5.57 -9.61
CA ALA A 118 -12.50 6.47 -10.17
C ALA A 118 -13.76 5.71 -10.61
N ALA A 119 -13.59 4.62 -11.38
CA ALA A 119 -14.71 3.79 -11.83
C ALA A 119 -15.44 3.08 -10.66
N ALA A 120 -14.69 2.58 -9.67
CA ALA A 120 -15.27 1.94 -8.49
C ALA A 120 -16.12 2.92 -7.68
N VAL A 121 -15.59 4.10 -7.33
CA VAL A 121 -16.35 5.14 -6.60
C VAL A 121 -17.56 5.60 -7.43
N ALA A 122 -17.38 5.86 -8.73
CA ALA A 122 -18.45 6.24 -9.64
C ALA A 122 -19.58 5.22 -9.72
N SER A 123 -19.25 3.94 -9.86
CA SER A 123 -20.24 2.86 -9.94
C SER A 123 -20.91 2.60 -8.60
N PHE A 124 -20.15 2.51 -7.50
CA PHE A 124 -20.67 2.09 -6.20
C PHE A 124 -21.44 3.19 -5.47
N ALA A 125 -20.95 4.44 -5.51
CA ALA A 125 -21.59 5.55 -4.80
C ALA A 125 -22.68 6.21 -5.65
N PHE A 126 -22.43 6.37 -6.96
CA PHE A 126 -23.29 7.17 -7.85
C PHE A 126 -24.07 6.34 -8.88
N GLY A 127 -23.86 5.02 -8.94
CA GLY A 127 -24.56 4.15 -9.89
C GLY A 127 -24.19 4.39 -11.35
N LEU A 128 -23.05 5.04 -11.63
CA LEU A 128 -22.66 5.31 -13.01
C LEU A 128 -22.36 4.00 -13.75
N PRO A 129 -22.77 3.88 -15.03
CA PRO A 129 -22.57 2.66 -15.82
C PRO A 129 -21.14 2.59 -16.36
N VAL A 130 -20.18 2.34 -15.45
CA VAL A 130 -18.76 2.21 -15.77
C VAL A 130 -18.16 0.95 -15.16
N ALA A 131 -17.26 0.29 -15.88
CA ALA A 131 -16.61 -0.93 -15.44
C ALA A 131 -15.36 -0.64 -14.58
N ALA A 132 -15.32 -1.19 -13.37
CA ALA A 132 -14.20 -1.06 -12.43
C ALA A 132 -13.31 -2.32 -12.46
N LEU A 133 -12.32 -2.32 -13.36
CA LEU A 133 -11.48 -3.51 -13.61
C LEU A 133 -10.16 -3.50 -12.82
N ASP A 134 -10.07 -4.37 -11.81
CA ASP A 134 -8.85 -4.65 -11.06
C ASP A 134 -8.11 -5.89 -11.61
N GLY A 135 -7.00 -6.28 -10.96
CA GLY A 135 -6.24 -7.48 -11.34
C GLY A 135 -7.03 -8.80 -11.28
N ASN A 136 -8.11 -8.86 -10.49
CA ASN A 136 -9.04 -9.98 -10.51
C ASN A 136 -9.86 -9.99 -11.79
N GLY A 137 -10.40 -8.84 -12.18
CA GLY A 137 -11.15 -8.70 -13.41
C GLY A 137 -10.34 -9.05 -14.66
N TYR A 138 -9.10 -8.54 -14.79
CA TYR A 138 -8.21 -8.93 -15.89
C TYR A 138 -8.03 -10.46 -15.98
N ARG A 139 -7.86 -11.14 -14.85
CA ARG A 139 -7.69 -12.59 -14.81
C ARG A 139 -8.95 -13.34 -15.21
N ILE A 140 -10.11 -12.92 -14.73
CA ILE A 140 -11.40 -13.53 -15.09
C ILE A 140 -11.63 -13.40 -16.59
N LEU A 141 -11.55 -12.19 -17.13
CA LEU A 141 -11.80 -11.94 -18.55
C LEU A 141 -10.80 -12.67 -19.44
N ALA A 142 -9.50 -12.63 -19.09
CA ALA A 142 -8.48 -13.35 -19.83
C ALA A 142 -8.76 -14.85 -19.88
N ARG A 143 -9.13 -15.46 -18.75
CA ARG A 143 -9.42 -16.90 -18.68
C ARG A 143 -10.73 -17.26 -19.37
N TYR A 144 -11.81 -16.54 -19.10
CA TYR A 144 -13.12 -16.86 -19.62
C TYR A 144 -13.14 -16.79 -21.16
N PHE A 145 -12.57 -15.72 -21.73
CA PHE A 145 -12.53 -15.49 -23.17
C PHE A 145 -11.26 -16.03 -23.85
N GLY A 146 -10.33 -16.62 -23.09
CA GLY A 146 -9.09 -17.19 -23.64
C GLY A 146 -8.14 -16.16 -24.27
N ILE A 147 -8.09 -14.95 -23.71
CA ILE A 147 -7.31 -13.82 -24.24
C ILE A 147 -5.88 -13.89 -23.69
N ASP A 148 -4.89 -13.93 -24.58
CA ASP A 148 -3.46 -14.05 -24.28
C ASP A 148 -2.69 -12.72 -24.32
N LEU A 149 -3.41 -11.59 -24.27
CA LEU A 149 -2.79 -10.28 -24.20
C LEU A 149 -1.98 -10.11 -22.92
N LYS A 150 -0.75 -9.59 -23.07
CA LYS A 150 0.16 -9.29 -21.95
C LYS A 150 -0.42 -8.21 -21.05
N VAL A 151 -0.91 -8.60 -19.87
CA VAL A 151 -1.46 -7.67 -18.88
C VAL A 151 -0.36 -6.75 -18.35
N GLY A 152 -0.72 -5.50 -18.05
CA GLY A 152 0.22 -4.43 -17.71
C GLY A 152 0.61 -3.53 -18.88
N THR A 153 0.25 -3.90 -20.12
CA THR A 153 0.43 -3.04 -21.30
C THR A 153 -0.77 -2.10 -21.53
N SER A 154 -0.54 -0.94 -22.15
CA SER A 154 -1.59 0.00 -22.54
C SER A 154 -2.62 -0.65 -23.48
N ARG A 155 -2.17 -1.50 -24.41
CA ARG A 155 -3.02 -2.28 -25.31
C ARG A 155 -3.95 -3.22 -24.53
N ALA A 156 -3.41 -4.01 -23.60
CA ALA A 156 -4.24 -4.90 -22.78
C ALA A 156 -5.25 -4.11 -21.95
N LYS A 157 -4.83 -3.01 -21.33
CA LYS A 157 -5.73 -2.12 -20.57
C LYS A 157 -6.92 -1.65 -21.41
N LYS A 158 -6.66 -1.07 -22.58
CA LYS A 158 -7.71 -0.60 -23.49
C LYS A 158 -8.66 -1.74 -23.91
N PHE A 159 -8.10 -2.90 -24.25
CA PHE A 159 -8.89 -4.06 -24.69
C PHE A 159 -9.81 -4.58 -23.58
N PHE A 160 -9.25 -4.86 -22.40
CA PHE A 160 -10.02 -5.43 -21.30
C PHE A 160 -11.03 -4.44 -20.71
N SER A 161 -10.71 -3.14 -20.66
CA SER A 161 -11.70 -2.13 -20.30
C SER A 161 -12.87 -2.10 -21.29
N GLY A 162 -12.61 -2.05 -22.61
CA GLY A 162 -13.68 -2.08 -23.60
C GLY A 162 -14.54 -3.35 -23.54
N LEU A 163 -13.90 -4.51 -23.30
CA LEU A 163 -14.62 -5.76 -23.10
C LEU A 163 -15.49 -5.73 -21.83
N ALA A 164 -14.96 -5.22 -20.71
CA ALA A 164 -15.71 -5.11 -19.47
C ALA A 164 -16.92 -4.17 -19.62
N GLU A 165 -16.75 -3.04 -20.31
CA GLU A 165 -17.86 -2.13 -20.62
C GLU A 165 -18.94 -2.81 -21.48
N SER A 166 -18.54 -3.63 -22.46
CA SER A 166 -19.52 -4.36 -23.31
C SER A 166 -20.31 -5.44 -22.55
N LEU A 167 -19.85 -5.84 -21.37
CA LEU A 167 -20.49 -6.86 -20.52
C LEU A 167 -21.30 -6.23 -19.38
N LEU A 168 -21.20 -4.92 -19.20
CA LEU A 168 -21.79 -4.20 -18.08
C LEU A 168 -23.31 -4.12 -18.25
N PRO A 169 -24.11 -4.56 -17.26
CA PRO A 169 -25.56 -4.40 -17.33
C PRO A 169 -25.94 -2.92 -17.19
N THR A 170 -26.89 -2.45 -18.00
CA THR A 170 -27.27 -1.03 -18.11
C THR A 170 -27.81 -0.43 -16.80
N HIS A 171 -28.36 -1.26 -15.91
CA HIS A 171 -29.04 -0.81 -14.68
C HIS A 171 -28.40 -1.31 -13.38
N ASP A 172 -27.28 -2.05 -13.44
CA ASP A 172 -26.66 -2.65 -12.25
C ASP A 172 -25.14 -2.80 -12.35
N SER A 173 -24.46 -1.70 -12.68
CA SER A 173 -22.99 -1.68 -12.79
C SER A 173 -22.30 -2.03 -11.47
N ALA A 174 -22.89 -1.61 -10.35
CA ALA A 174 -22.34 -1.83 -9.01
C ALA A 174 -22.26 -3.33 -8.67
N SER A 175 -23.35 -4.08 -8.86
CA SER A 175 -23.33 -5.52 -8.59
C SER A 175 -22.41 -6.26 -9.55
N PHE A 176 -22.37 -5.89 -10.82
CA PHE A 176 -21.43 -6.50 -11.77
C PHE A 176 -19.97 -6.30 -11.34
N ASN A 177 -19.58 -5.07 -11.02
CA ASN A 177 -18.23 -4.74 -10.60
C ASN A 177 -17.86 -5.47 -9.29
N GLN A 178 -18.73 -5.46 -8.29
CA GLN A 178 -18.49 -6.20 -7.04
C GLN A 178 -18.47 -7.72 -7.25
N ALA A 179 -19.31 -8.25 -8.15
CA ALA A 179 -19.31 -9.65 -8.52
C ALA A 179 -17.99 -10.07 -9.15
N MET A 180 -17.44 -9.27 -10.07
CA MET A 180 -16.11 -9.52 -10.65
C MET A 180 -15.02 -9.59 -9.58
N MET A 181 -15.05 -8.68 -8.61
CA MET A 181 -14.08 -8.64 -7.50
C MET A 181 -14.19 -9.86 -6.58
N ASP A 182 -15.40 -10.18 -6.11
CA ASP A 182 -15.66 -11.31 -5.22
C ASP A 182 -15.38 -12.63 -5.94
N PHE A 183 -15.86 -12.78 -7.18
CA PHE A 183 -15.66 -13.99 -7.97
C PHE A 183 -14.18 -14.27 -8.22
N GLY A 184 -13.40 -13.24 -8.52
CA GLY A 184 -11.95 -13.40 -8.70
C GLY A 184 -11.23 -13.70 -7.40
N SER A 185 -11.75 -13.23 -6.27
CA SER A 185 -11.17 -13.48 -4.95
C SER A 185 -11.53 -14.86 -4.38
N LEU A 186 -12.72 -15.39 -4.68
CA LEU A 186 -13.26 -16.61 -4.10
C LEU A 186 -13.20 -17.83 -5.04
N VAL A 187 -13.44 -17.64 -6.34
CA VAL A 187 -13.60 -18.75 -7.30
C VAL A 187 -12.46 -18.74 -8.31
N CYS A 188 -12.35 -17.69 -9.11
CA CYS A 188 -11.32 -17.54 -10.14
C CYS A 188 -10.04 -16.94 -9.56
N THR A 189 -9.51 -17.55 -8.50
CA THR A 189 -8.25 -17.12 -7.85
C THR A 189 -7.04 -17.50 -8.72
N PRO A 190 -5.79 -17.10 -8.39
CA PRO A 190 -4.61 -17.59 -9.09
C PRO A 190 -4.58 -19.12 -9.26
N ARG A 191 -5.07 -19.87 -8.25
CA ARG A 191 -5.34 -21.32 -8.31
C ARG A 191 -6.87 -21.53 -8.27
N PRO A 192 -7.55 -21.52 -9.43
CA PRO A 192 -9.00 -21.39 -9.46
C PRO A 192 -9.70 -22.69 -9.01
N ALA A 193 -10.85 -22.55 -8.35
CA ALA A 193 -11.73 -23.65 -7.98
C ALA A 193 -12.69 -24.00 -9.14
N CYS A 194 -12.13 -24.45 -10.28
CA CYS A 194 -12.90 -24.68 -11.51
C CYS A 194 -14.01 -25.73 -11.38
N SER A 195 -13.89 -26.69 -10.47
CA SER A 195 -14.91 -27.74 -10.24
C SER A 195 -16.25 -27.20 -9.73
N VAL A 196 -16.23 -26.07 -9.01
CA VAL A 196 -17.41 -25.40 -8.45
C VAL A 196 -17.72 -24.08 -9.16
N CYS A 197 -16.99 -23.77 -10.23
CA CYS A 197 -17.12 -22.51 -10.96
C CYS A 197 -18.34 -22.56 -11.90
N PRO A 198 -19.33 -21.66 -11.75
CA PRO A 198 -20.53 -21.64 -12.60
C PRO A 198 -20.20 -21.34 -14.06
N LEU A 199 -19.07 -20.68 -14.32
CA LEU A 199 -18.58 -20.34 -15.66
C LEU A 199 -17.75 -21.45 -16.31
N ALA A 200 -17.44 -22.56 -15.62
CA ALA A 200 -16.46 -23.56 -16.10
C ALA A 200 -16.83 -24.19 -17.44
N LYS A 201 -18.13 -24.43 -17.68
CA LYS A 201 -18.64 -25.07 -18.91
C LYS A 201 -18.39 -24.22 -20.16
N THR A 202 -18.40 -22.90 -20.04
CA THR A 202 -18.22 -21.95 -21.16
C THR A 202 -16.90 -21.20 -21.11
N CYS A 203 -16.09 -21.37 -20.06
CA CYS A 203 -14.78 -20.75 -19.90
C CYS A 203 -13.73 -21.41 -20.80
N ILE A 204 -13.19 -20.65 -21.76
CA ILE A 204 -12.20 -21.15 -22.74
C ILE A 204 -10.94 -21.68 -22.04
N ALA A 205 -10.42 -20.98 -21.03
CA ALA A 205 -9.23 -21.45 -20.34
C ALA A 205 -9.47 -22.73 -19.54
N CYS A 206 -10.67 -22.95 -19.01
CA CYS A 206 -11.02 -24.19 -18.32
C CYS A 206 -11.07 -25.36 -19.31
N GLN A 207 -11.78 -25.17 -20.43
CA GLN A 207 -11.95 -26.19 -21.47
C GLN A 207 -10.62 -26.59 -22.15
N LYS A 208 -9.69 -25.63 -22.27
CA LYS A 208 -8.39 -25.83 -22.94
C LYS A 208 -7.21 -26.05 -21.97
N GLY A 209 -7.44 -26.11 -20.66
CA GLY A 209 -6.36 -26.26 -19.67
C GLY A 209 -5.35 -25.09 -19.64
N LEU A 210 -5.82 -23.86 -19.87
CA LEU A 210 -5.00 -22.63 -19.91
C LEU A 210 -5.08 -21.79 -18.64
N THR A 211 -5.75 -22.25 -17.58
CA THR A 211 -5.96 -21.48 -16.34
C THR A 211 -4.65 -21.06 -15.67
N ASP A 212 -3.60 -21.87 -15.73
CA ASP A 212 -2.29 -21.55 -15.14
C ASP A 212 -1.44 -20.65 -16.03
N LYS A 213 -1.79 -20.51 -17.31
CA LYS A 213 -1.09 -19.68 -18.30
C LYS A 213 -1.70 -18.27 -18.42
N LEU A 214 -2.97 -18.12 -18.05
CA LEU A 214 -3.71 -16.87 -18.18
C LEU A 214 -4.04 -16.24 -16.81
N PRO A 215 -3.92 -14.91 -16.66
CA PRO A 215 -3.52 -13.94 -17.69
C PRO A 215 -2.02 -14.00 -17.97
N PHE A 216 -1.62 -13.66 -19.19
CA PHE A 216 -0.21 -13.56 -19.56
C PHE A 216 0.42 -12.33 -18.91
N LYS A 217 1.31 -12.53 -17.92
CA LYS A 217 1.88 -11.45 -17.10
C LYS A 217 3.17 -10.89 -17.68
N GLN A 218 3.47 -9.65 -17.32
CA GLN A 218 4.80 -9.07 -17.53
C GLN A 218 5.84 -9.75 -16.63
N GLU A 219 7.05 -9.95 -17.16
CA GLU A 219 8.21 -10.41 -16.40
C GLU A 219 8.53 -9.44 -15.26
N LYS A 220 8.93 -9.96 -14.11
CA LYS A 220 9.31 -9.14 -12.97
C LYS A 220 10.70 -8.54 -13.22
N ASN A 221 10.82 -7.23 -13.06
CA ASN A 221 12.13 -6.57 -13.07
C ASN A 221 13.03 -7.12 -11.94
N VAL A 222 14.34 -7.14 -12.19
CA VAL A 222 15.34 -7.45 -11.17
C VAL A 222 15.23 -6.41 -10.04
N SER A 223 15.15 -6.88 -8.79
CA SER A 223 15.06 -6.01 -7.63
C SER A 223 16.42 -5.42 -7.29
N ARG A 224 16.48 -4.10 -7.04
CA ARG A 224 17.69 -3.43 -6.56
C ARG A 224 18.03 -3.91 -5.14
N ILE A 225 19.29 -4.22 -4.87
CA ILE A 225 19.78 -4.53 -3.52
C ILE A 225 20.26 -3.23 -2.85
N ARG A 226 19.92 -3.04 -1.58
CA ARG A 226 20.34 -1.88 -0.76
C ARG A 226 20.80 -2.35 0.62
N HIS A 227 21.91 -1.82 1.12
CA HIS A 227 22.43 -2.14 2.46
C HIS A 227 22.26 -0.93 3.35
N PHE A 228 21.37 -1.05 4.34
CA PHE A 228 20.98 0.04 5.22
C PHE A 228 21.63 -0.14 6.58
N ASN A 229 22.45 0.81 7.01
CA ASN A 229 23.08 0.80 8.31
C ASN A 229 22.47 1.90 9.16
N TYR A 230 21.53 1.52 10.01
CA TYR A 230 20.86 2.44 10.94
C TYR A 230 21.69 2.60 12.21
N LEU A 231 21.81 3.82 12.71
CA LEU A 231 22.46 4.14 13.98
C LEU A 231 21.36 4.40 15.02
N ASP A 232 21.10 3.43 15.90
CA ASP A 232 20.23 3.63 17.05
C ASP A 232 21.03 4.30 18.18
N ILE A 233 20.93 5.63 18.27
CA ILE A 233 21.74 6.44 19.17
C ILE A 233 21.05 6.60 20.52
N GLU A 234 21.77 6.28 21.59
CA GLU A 234 21.43 6.51 22.99
C GLU A 234 22.23 7.72 23.48
N PHE A 235 21.53 8.85 23.69
CA PHE A 235 22.11 10.06 24.29
C PHE A 235 21.30 10.40 25.55
N GLY A 236 21.77 9.91 26.71
CA GLY A 236 20.97 9.89 27.93
C GLY A 236 19.69 9.07 27.75
N LYS A 237 18.52 9.70 27.91
CA LYS A 237 17.20 9.09 27.65
C LYS A 237 16.69 9.33 26.22
N SER A 238 17.46 10.08 25.43
CA SER A 238 17.05 10.52 24.10
C SER A 238 17.58 9.62 22.99
N THR A 239 16.94 9.76 21.83
CA THR A 239 17.42 9.27 20.54
C THR A 239 17.20 10.31 19.45
N PHE A 240 17.69 10.05 18.24
CA PHE A 240 17.62 10.95 17.11
C PHE A 240 16.80 10.31 15.99
N LEU A 241 15.85 11.06 15.43
CA LEU A 241 15.07 10.65 14.27
C LEU A 241 15.04 11.76 13.23
N ARG A 242 14.85 11.42 11.96
CA ARG A 242 14.51 12.39 10.91
C ARG A 242 13.33 11.90 10.10
N GLN A 243 12.54 12.84 9.59
CA GLN A 243 11.53 12.51 8.60
C GLN A 243 12.17 12.38 7.20
N ARG A 244 11.86 11.31 6.48
CA ARG A 244 12.33 11.11 5.10
C ARG A 244 11.59 12.05 4.15
N THR A 245 12.27 13.08 3.65
CA THR A 245 11.68 14.07 2.71
C THR A 245 11.97 13.75 1.23
N GLY A 246 13.03 12.98 0.96
CA GLY A 246 13.48 12.62 -0.39
C GLY A 246 12.45 11.84 -1.21
N LYS A 247 12.63 11.84 -2.55
CA LYS A 247 11.83 11.04 -3.49
C LYS A 247 12.30 9.58 -3.49
N ASP A 248 12.11 8.90 -2.36
CA ASP A 248 12.48 7.49 -2.15
C ASP A 248 11.37 6.76 -1.36
N ILE A 249 11.59 5.47 -1.06
CA ILE A 249 10.76 4.68 -0.17
C ILE A 249 10.55 5.37 1.18
N TRP A 250 9.39 5.10 1.78
CA TRP A 250 9.02 5.59 3.12
C TRP A 250 9.07 7.11 3.29
N LYS A 251 8.97 7.89 2.21
CA LYS A 251 8.78 9.35 2.30
C LYS A 251 7.70 9.68 3.32
N GLY A 252 7.93 10.68 4.18
CA GLY A 252 7.05 11.11 5.26
C GLY A 252 7.17 10.29 6.55
N LEU A 253 7.84 9.13 6.53
CA LEU A 253 8.11 8.37 7.75
C LEU A 253 9.40 8.82 8.43
N TYR A 254 9.48 8.57 9.72
CA TYR A 254 10.64 8.80 10.55
C TYR A 254 11.56 7.59 10.56
N GLU A 255 12.86 7.86 10.63
CA GLU A 255 13.91 6.85 10.72
C GLU A 255 15.05 7.32 11.61
N PHE A 256 15.77 6.34 12.16
CA PHE A 256 17.08 6.57 12.76
C PHE A 256 18.09 7.09 11.73
N PRO A 257 19.19 7.71 12.16
CA PRO A 257 20.30 8.01 11.27
C PRO A 257 20.70 6.82 10.42
N LEU A 258 20.84 7.05 9.12
CA LEU A 258 21.05 6.01 8.12
C LEU A 258 22.29 6.31 7.29
N ILE A 259 23.17 5.32 7.21
CA ILE A 259 24.29 5.28 6.27
C ILE A 259 24.01 4.12 5.29
N GLU A 260 23.81 4.43 4.01
CA GLU A 260 23.60 3.41 2.97
C GLU A 260 24.95 3.06 2.33
N THR A 261 25.30 1.78 2.30
CA THR A 261 26.56 1.29 1.73
C THR A 261 26.30 0.43 0.48
N PRO A 262 27.28 0.32 -0.45
CA PRO A 262 27.13 -0.55 -1.63
C PRO A 262 26.97 -2.04 -1.27
N GLN A 263 27.58 -2.46 -0.16
CA GLN A 263 27.62 -3.83 0.33
C GLN A 263 27.39 -3.88 1.84
N LYS A 264 27.25 -5.08 2.41
CA LYS A 264 27.19 -5.28 3.86
C LYS A 264 28.46 -4.70 4.50
N SER A 265 28.29 -3.86 5.51
CA SER A 265 29.39 -3.21 6.21
C SER A 265 29.32 -3.39 7.72
N GLY A 266 30.50 -3.51 8.33
CA GLY A 266 30.66 -3.54 9.78
C GLY A 266 30.79 -2.13 10.37
N PHE A 267 30.70 -2.01 11.69
CA PHE A 267 30.77 -0.71 12.36
C PHE A 267 32.06 0.06 12.08
N GLN A 268 33.22 -0.62 12.11
CA GLN A 268 34.52 -0.01 11.83
C GLN A 268 34.64 0.58 10.41
N GLU A 269 33.97 -0.03 9.43
CA GLU A 269 33.92 0.50 8.07
C GLU A 269 33.02 1.74 8.00
N LEU A 270 31.91 1.73 8.76
CA LEU A 270 31.00 2.87 8.84
C LEU A 270 31.69 4.09 9.47
N GLU A 271 32.50 3.89 10.51
CA GLU A 271 33.25 4.97 11.17
C GLU A 271 34.15 5.77 10.20
N GLN A 272 34.56 5.14 9.10
CA GLN A 272 35.41 5.76 8.07
C GLN A 272 34.62 6.44 6.95
N THR A 273 33.29 6.29 6.91
CA THR A 273 32.46 6.91 5.88
C THR A 273 32.31 8.42 6.10
N GLU A 274 32.21 9.18 5.01
CA GLU A 274 31.97 10.62 5.06
C GLU A 274 30.68 10.95 5.82
N GLU A 275 29.63 10.14 5.67
CA GLU A 275 28.38 10.28 6.39
C GLU A 275 28.54 10.11 7.90
N PHE A 276 29.28 9.09 8.37
CA PHE A 276 29.49 8.91 9.81
C PHE A 276 30.26 10.08 10.41
N VAL A 277 31.34 10.50 9.76
CA VAL A 277 32.14 11.67 10.17
C VAL A 277 31.30 12.94 10.14
N ARG A 278 30.40 13.11 9.15
CA ARG A 278 29.49 14.25 9.09
C ARG A 278 28.49 14.27 10.26
N LEU A 279 27.94 13.11 10.62
CA LEU A 279 26.91 13.00 11.66
C LEU A 279 27.49 13.10 13.07
N LEU A 280 28.55 12.34 13.36
CA LEU A 280 29.11 12.19 14.69
C LEU A 280 30.41 12.98 14.90
N GLY A 281 31.14 13.32 13.83
CA GLY A 281 32.38 14.10 13.93
C GLY A 281 33.39 13.46 14.87
N SER A 282 33.95 14.26 15.78
CA SER A 282 34.84 13.80 16.85
C SER A 282 34.12 13.50 18.17
N SER A 283 32.79 13.35 18.16
CA SER A 283 32.01 13.13 19.38
C SER A 283 32.35 11.76 19.98
N ALA A 284 32.55 11.70 21.29
CA ALA A 284 32.83 10.44 21.97
C ALA A 284 31.60 9.53 21.91
N CYS A 285 31.75 8.35 21.29
CA CYS A 285 30.71 7.34 21.22
C CYS A 285 31.27 5.93 21.34
N THR A 286 30.43 4.98 21.75
CA THR A 286 30.78 3.55 21.84
C THR A 286 29.68 2.71 21.22
N MET A 287 30.05 1.71 20.41
CA MET A 287 29.09 0.71 19.94
C MET A 287 28.74 -0.22 21.10
N VAL A 288 27.45 -0.30 21.42
CA VAL A 288 26.90 -1.20 22.45
C VAL A 288 26.59 -2.58 21.86
N GLY A 289 26.14 -2.62 20.61
CA GLY A 289 25.82 -3.87 19.91
C GLY A 289 25.22 -3.62 18.54
N SER A 290 24.88 -4.69 17.84
CA SER A 290 24.20 -4.61 16.55
C SER A 290 23.11 -5.68 16.39
N VAL A 291 22.13 -5.37 15.56
CA VAL A 291 21.02 -6.27 15.22
C VAL A 291 20.88 -6.32 13.70
N GLU A 292 21.11 -7.50 13.13
CA GLU A 292 20.77 -7.78 11.73
C GLU A 292 19.31 -8.20 11.65
N VAL A 293 18.47 -7.37 11.03
CA VAL A 293 17.06 -7.70 10.83
C VAL A 293 16.91 -8.44 9.50
N SER A 294 16.00 -9.42 9.44
CA SER A 294 15.70 -10.18 8.22
C SER A 294 15.51 -9.26 7.00
N PRO A 295 16.02 -9.61 5.80
CA PRO A 295 15.92 -8.76 4.62
C PRO A 295 14.49 -8.28 4.35
N HIS A 296 14.33 -6.98 4.17
CA HIS A 296 13.05 -6.34 3.94
C HIS A 296 12.77 -6.24 2.44
N LYS A 297 11.83 -7.07 1.95
CA LYS A 297 11.47 -7.15 0.54
C LYS A 297 10.38 -6.13 0.19
N LEU A 298 10.68 -5.25 -0.76
CA LEU A 298 9.74 -4.34 -1.41
C LEU A 298 9.59 -4.74 -2.89
N THR A 299 8.62 -4.15 -3.59
CA THR A 299 8.25 -4.52 -4.97
C THR A 299 9.40 -4.42 -5.98
N HIS A 300 10.30 -3.44 -5.80
CA HIS A 300 11.40 -3.16 -6.72
C HIS A 300 12.78 -3.19 -6.06
N GLN A 301 12.86 -3.51 -4.77
CA GLN A 301 14.11 -3.51 -4.04
C GLN A 301 14.08 -4.44 -2.83
N ILE A 302 15.25 -4.96 -2.45
CA ILE A 302 15.47 -5.72 -1.23
C ILE A 302 16.45 -4.93 -0.38
N ILE A 303 16.06 -4.66 0.87
CA ILE A 303 16.87 -3.94 1.83
C ILE A 303 17.46 -4.96 2.79
N TYR A 304 18.77 -4.88 3.02
CA TYR A 304 19.50 -5.62 4.04
C TYR A 304 19.83 -4.64 5.17
N PRO A 305 19.00 -4.58 6.23
CA PRO A 305 19.21 -3.64 7.32
C PRO A 305 20.10 -4.22 8.43
N VAL A 306 21.00 -3.38 8.93
CA VAL A 306 21.71 -3.59 10.20
C VAL A 306 21.47 -2.37 11.06
N PHE A 307 21.13 -2.59 12.33
CA PHE A 307 20.99 -1.54 13.33
C PHE A 307 22.18 -1.60 14.28
N PHE A 308 22.96 -0.55 14.34
CA PHE A 308 24.07 -0.38 15.28
C PHE A 308 23.59 0.46 16.45
N LYS A 309 23.55 -0.12 17.65
CA LYS A 309 23.24 0.63 18.86
C LYS A 309 24.50 1.32 19.35
N ILE A 310 24.44 2.65 19.46
CA ILE A 310 25.59 3.48 19.83
C ILE A 310 25.21 4.30 21.07
N ARG A 311 26.08 4.31 22.08
CA ARG A 311 25.99 5.26 23.18
C ARG A 311 26.84 6.47 22.85
N LEU A 312 26.20 7.63 22.82
CA LEU A 312 26.83 8.92 22.60
C LEU A 312 27.04 9.61 23.95
N PHE A 313 28.23 10.15 24.19
CA PHE A 313 28.56 10.80 25.47
C PHE A 313 28.53 12.33 25.41
N ASP A 314 28.78 12.90 24.24
CA ASP A 314 28.81 14.35 24.00
C ASP A 314 27.85 14.75 22.88
N SER A 315 27.48 16.03 22.81
CA SER A 315 26.65 16.55 21.71
C SER A 315 27.31 16.33 20.36
N ALA A 316 26.54 15.93 19.35
CA ALA A 316 27.02 15.74 17.99
C ALA A 316 26.35 16.77 17.04
N PRO A 317 27.03 17.88 16.69
CA PRO A 317 26.42 18.96 15.91
C PRO A 317 25.89 18.56 14.53
N GLY A 318 26.39 17.45 13.96
CA GLY A 318 25.88 16.88 12.71
C GLY A 318 24.49 16.29 12.86
N LEU A 319 24.23 15.60 13.99
CA LEU A 319 22.90 15.08 14.32
C LEU A 319 21.92 16.22 14.56
N ASP A 320 22.28 17.22 15.36
CA ASP A 320 21.39 18.32 15.73
C ASP A 320 20.91 19.16 14.52
N LYS A 321 21.67 19.15 13.42
CA LYS A 321 21.32 19.83 12.16
C LYS A 321 20.33 19.03 11.29
N GLU A 322 20.45 17.71 11.29
CA GLU A 322 19.72 16.84 10.35
C GLU A 322 18.58 16.04 11.02
N TYR A 323 18.59 15.91 12.34
CA TYR A 323 17.72 15.05 13.12
C TYR A 323 17.08 15.82 14.28
N ILE A 324 15.88 15.40 14.65
CA ILE A 324 15.24 15.83 15.89
C ILE A 324 15.68 14.90 17.02
N GLN A 325 16.14 15.49 18.12
CA GLN A 325 16.33 14.78 19.37
C GLN A 325 14.96 14.59 20.04
N ILE A 326 14.63 13.36 20.41
CA ILE A 326 13.38 13.02 21.09
C ILE A 326 13.68 12.17 22.33
N ASP A 327 12.79 12.19 23.31
CA ASP A 327 12.81 11.13 24.33
C ASP A 327 12.49 9.79 23.65
N ARG A 328 13.25 8.75 23.97
CA ARG A 328 13.04 7.42 23.40
C ARG A 328 11.63 6.89 23.71
N GLN A 329 11.05 7.27 24.85
CA GLN A 329 9.68 6.87 25.20
C GLN A 329 8.63 7.46 24.24
N ASP A 330 8.91 8.62 23.62
CA ASP A 330 8.01 9.30 22.68
C ASP A 330 8.08 8.74 21.25
N MET A 331 8.97 7.78 20.97
CA MET A 331 9.15 7.22 19.63
C MET A 331 7.85 6.64 19.05
N HIS A 332 6.96 6.13 19.90
CA HIS A 332 5.65 5.62 19.51
C HIS A 332 4.75 6.66 18.84
N ARG A 333 5.03 7.96 18.99
CA ARG A 333 4.27 9.08 18.40
C ARG A 333 4.64 9.33 16.94
N TYR A 334 5.81 8.85 16.50
CA TYR A 334 6.30 9.05 15.14
C TYR A 334 5.90 7.89 14.23
N ALA A 335 5.52 8.21 12.99
CA ALA A 335 5.18 7.20 11.99
C ALA A 335 6.47 6.57 11.44
N ILE A 336 6.71 5.29 11.69
CA ILE A 336 7.95 4.59 11.31
C ILE A 336 7.68 3.45 10.32
N SER A 337 8.74 2.98 9.65
CA SER A 337 8.62 1.85 8.73
C SER A 337 8.36 0.53 9.46
N ARG A 338 7.74 -0.45 8.78
CA ARG A 338 7.61 -1.82 9.31
C ARG A 338 8.97 -2.48 9.55
N LEU A 339 10.00 -2.05 8.84
CA LEU A 339 11.37 -2.51 9.07
C LEU A 339 11.84 -2.03 10.46
N THR A 340 11.65 -0.75 10.75
CA THR A 340 12.00 -0.16 12.05
C THR A 340 11.16 -0.76 13.17
N GLU A 341 9.85 -0.96 12.99
CA GLU A 341 9.01 -1.66 14.00
C GLU A 341 9.57 -3.02 14.37
N LYS A 342 9.95 -3.84 13.37
CA LYS A 342 10.56 -5.14 13.61
C LYS A 342 11.84 -5.05 14.43
N TYR A 343 12.65 -4.01 14.22
CA TYR A 343 13.84 -3.77 15.02
C TYR A 343 13.48 -3.47 16.48
N LEU A 344 12.48 -2.62 16.70
CA LEU A 344 12.04 -2.23 18.04
C LEU A 344 11.51 -3.41 18.85
N ASP A 345 10.91 -4.41 18.20
CA ASP A 345 10.49 -5.65 18.86
C ASP A 345 11.67 -6.44 19.48
N PHE A 346 12.92 -6.19 19.03
CA PHE A 346 14.13 -6.79 19.62
C PHE A 346 14.73 -5.97 20.77
N LEU A 347 14.38 -4.69 20.93
CA LEU A 347 14.96 -3.82 21.97
C LEU A 347 14.78 -4.32 23.42
N PRO A 348 13.67 -4.98 23.82
CA PRO A 348 13.54 -5.53 25.17
C PRO A 348 14.68 -6.49 25.54
N ASN A 349 15.27 -7.17 24.56
CA ASN A 349 16.37 -8.11 24.76
C ASN A 349 17.73 -7.44 25.06
N PHE A 350 17.83 -6.12 24.88
CA PHE A 350 19.05 -5.32 25.11
C PHE A 350 18.91 -4.32 26.26
N ALA A 351 17.75 -4.23 26.91
CA ALA A 351 17.56 -3.38 28.08
C ALA A 351 18.14 -4.00 29.37
N GLY A 352 18.63 -5.24 29.30
CA GLY A 352 19.23 -5.99 30.41
C GLY A 352 20.68 -6.45 30.17
N LEU A 353 21.35 -5.92 29.14
CA LEU A 353 22.80 -6.06 28.88
C LEU A 353 23.44 -4.69 29.04
#